data_AF-A0A1H6BWC4-F1
#
_entry.id   AF-A0A1H6BWC4-F1
#
_cell.length_a   1.000
_cell.length_b   1.000
_cell.length_c   1.000
_cell.angle_alpha   90.00
_cell.angle_beta   90.00
_cell.angle_gamma   90.00
#
_symmetry.space_group_name_H-M   'P 1'
#
loop_
_entity.id
_entity.type
_entity.pdbx_description
1 polymer ?
#
loop_
_entity_poly.entity_id
_entity_poly.type
_entity_poly.pdbx_seq_one_letter_code
_entity_poly.pdbx_strand_id
1 'polypeptide(L)' 'VTGLIFALAGYLVHDLHETVPFMLLDSLEAIDSDRIAALVEYFADYADFLVVALLPEDAQALDDEFTRVTSI' A
#
# COMPACT_ATOMS: atom_id res chain seq x y z
N VAL A 1 -9.58 7.91 -4.27
CA VAL A 1 -10.14 6.54 -4.23
C VAL A 1 -10.32 5.93 -5.62
N THR A 2 -11.08 6.51 -6.56
CA THR A 2 -11.32 5.87 -7.88
C THR A 2 -10.02 5.52 -8.62
N GLY A 3 -9.03 6.42 -8.67
CA GLY A 3 -7.75 6.16 -9.31
C GLY A 3 -7.01 4.93 -8.77
N LEU A 4 -7.02 4.74 -7.44
CA LEU A 4 -6.42 3.58 -6.77
C LEU A 4 -7.07 2.27 -7.24
N ILE A 5 -8.40 2.23 -7.30
CA ILE A 5 -9.13 1.01 -7.71
C ILE A 5 -8.81 0.64 -9.16
N PHE A 6 -8.77 1.63 -10.07
CA PHE A 6 -8.42 1.39 -11.47
C PHE A 6 -6.97 0.94 -11.63
N ALA A 7 -6.04 1.58 -10.90
CA ALA A 7 -4.63 1.19 -10.92
C ALA A 7 -4.45 -0.25 -10.40
N LEU A 8 -5.12 -0.61 -9.29
CA LEU A 8 -5.09 -1.95 -8.74
C LEU A 8 -5.65 -3.00 -9.72
N ALA A 9 -6.83 -2.74 -10.28
CA ALA A 9 -7.42 -3.66 -11.25
C ALA A 9 -6.49 -3.88 -12.45
N GLY A 10 -5.86 -2.83 -12.96
CA GLY A 10 -4.86 -2.93 -14.02
C GLY A 10 -3.60 -3.70 -13.60
N TYR A 11 -3.10 -3.45 -12.39
CA TYR A 11 -1.92 -4.13 -11.84
C TYR A 11 -2.11 -5.65 -11.75
N LEU A 12 -3.29 -6.09 -11.32
CA LEU A 12 -3.63 -7.50 -11.20
C LEU A 12 -3.98 -8.14 -12.55
N VAL A 13 -4.86 -7.52 -13.35
CA VAL A 13 -5.33 -8.11 -14.63
C VAL A 13 -4.22 -8.24 -15.67
N HIS A 14 -3.20 -7.40 -15.59
CA HIS A 14 -2.05 -7.45 -16.49
C HIS A 14 -0.83 -8.14 -15.88
N ASP A 15 -0.99 -8.83 -14.75
CA ASP A 15 0.09 -9.57 -14.07
C ASP A 15 1.35 -8.72 -13.85
N LEU A 16 1.18 -7.41 -13.58
CA LEU A 16 2.31 -6.49 -13.45
C LEU A 16 3.21 -6.85 -12.27
N HIS A 17 2.65 -7.48 -11.24
CA HIS A 17 3.42 -8.01 -10.12
C HIS A 17 4.52 -9.02 -10.52
N GLU A 18 4.39 -9.70 -11.66
CA GLU A 18 5.44 -10.62 -12.16
C GLU A 18 6.67 -9.89 -12.72
N THR A 19 6.52 -8.63 -13.13
CA THR A 19 7.58 -7.87 -13.82
C THR A 19 7.97 -6.58 -13.11
N VAL A 20 7.12 -6.09 -12.21
CA VAL A 20 7.29 -4.88 -11.42
C VAL A 20 7.21 -5.26 -9.94
N PRO A 21 8.37 -5.54 -9.31
CA PRO A 21 8.41 -6.05 -7.94
C PRO A 21 8.18 -4.96 -6.88
N PHE A 22 8.18 -3.69 -7.27
CA PHE A 22 8.10 -2.55 -6.36
C PHE A 22 6.84 -1.71 -6.59
N MET A 23 6.11 -1.44 -5.52
CA MET A 23 4.94 -0.55 -5.51
C MET A 23 5.10 0.52 -4.43
N LEU A 24 4.86 1.77 -4.82
CA LEU A 24 4.74 2.91 -3.91
C LEU A 24 3.28 3.36 -3.87
N LEU A 25 2.68 3.32 -2.69
CA LEU A 25 1.39 3.94 -2.41
C LEU A 25 1.64 5.24 -1.64
N ASP A 26 1.13 6.34 -2.19
CA ASP A 26 1.24 7.68 -1.60
C ASP A 26 -0.15 8.32 -1.57
N SER A 27 -0.32 9.31 -0.72
CA SER A 27 -1.52 10.14 -0.59
C SER A 27 -2.79 9.33 -0.28
N LEU A 28 -2.74 8.50 0.78
CA LEU A 28 -3.86 7.67 1.23
C LEU A 28 -4.79 8.39 2.23
N GLU A 29 -4.61 9.69 2.50
CA GLU A 29 -5.29 10.45 3.57
C GLU A 29 -6.82 10.55 3.39
N ALA A 30 -7.33 10.21 2.20
CA ALA A 30 -8.76 10.14 1.92
C ALA A 30 -9.42 8.83 2.39
N ILE A 31 -8.65 7.90 2.95
CA ILE A 31 -9.08 6.60 3.45
C ILE A 31 -8.81 6.56 4.95
N ASP A 32 -9.73 5.99 5.72
CA ASP A 32 -9.55 5.78 7.15
C ASP A 32 -8.50 4.69 7.44
N SER A 33 -7.86 4.77 8.61
CA SER A 33 -6.72 3.94 8.99
C SER A 33 -7.01 2.43 8.94
N ASP A 34 -8.19 2.00 9.39
CA ASP A 34 -8.60 0.58 9.35
C ASP A 34 -8.66 0.07 7.90
N ARG A 35 -9.18 0.88 6.98
CA ARG A 35 -9.24 0.55 5.56
C ARG A 35 -7.89 0.64 4.87
N ILE A 36 -6.98 1.50 5.33
CA ILE A 36 -5.59 1.51 4.87
C ILE A 36 -4.89 0.22 5.29
N ALA A 37 -5.03 -0.21 6.55
CA ALA A 37 -4.41 -1.44 7.04
C ALA A 37 -4.84 -2.66 6.21
N ALA A 38 -6.16 -2.83 6.00
CA ALA A 38 -6.70 -3.90 5.16
C ALA A 38 -6.23 -3.83 3.69
N LEU A 39 -6.04 -2.62 3.16
CA LEU A 39 -5.48 -2.42 1.83
C LEU A 39 -4.03 -2.87 1.77
N VAL A 40 -3.20 -2.48 2.75
CA VAL A 40 -1.78 -2.80 2.79
C VAL A 40 -1.56 -4.30 2.93
N GLU A 41 -2.28 -4.98 3.82
CA GLU A 41 -2.26 -6.44 3.93
C GLU A 41 -2.61 -7.11 2.60
N TYR A 42 -3.66 -6.63 1.92
CA TYR A 42 -4.04 -7.17 0.62
C TYR A 42 -2.93 -7.03 -0.44
N PHE A 43 -2.25 -5.87 -0.50
CA PHE A 43 -1.17 -5.65 -1.48
C PHE A 43 0.13 -6.37 -1.14
N ALA A 44 0.41 -6.61 0.14
CA ALA A 44 1.61 -7.30 0.59
C ALA A 44 1.70 -8.74 0.03
N ASP A 45 0.57 -9.36 -0.28
CA ASP A 45 0.51 -10.69 -0.90
C ASP A 45 0.89 -10.69 -2.40
N TYR A 46 0.89 -9.52 -3.06
CA TYR A 46 1.16 -9.41 -4.51
C TYR A 46 2.48 -8.72 -4.84
N ALA A 47 2.90 -7.70 -4.07
CA ALA A 47 4.11 -6.94 -4.36
C ALA A 47 5.28 -7.41 -3.50
N ASP A 48 6.41 -7.78 -4.12
CA ASP A 48 7.64 -8.16 -3.40
C ASP A 48 8.15 -7.03 -2.48
N PHE A 49 7.98 -5.79 -2.92
CA PHE A 49 8.32 -4.58 -2.18
C PHE A 49 7.16 -3.60 -2.22
N LEU A 50 6.46 -3.45 -1.09
CA LEU A 50 5.41 -2.46 -0.90
C LEU A 50 5.92 -1.34 0.01
N VAL A 51 5.97 -0.12 -0.51
CA VAL A 51 6.28 1.09 0.25
C VAL A 51 5.04 1.96 0.31
N VAL A 52 4.70 2.41 1.52
CA VAL A 52 3.50 3.21 1.75
C VAL A 52 3.89 4.47 2.50
N ALA A 53 3.53 5.64 1.97
CA ALA A 53 3.65 6.90 2.66
C ALA A 53 2.38 7.13 3.49
N LEU A 54 2.52 7.16 4.82
CA LEU A 54 1.42 7.30 5.76
C LEU A 54 1.68 8.44 6.72
N LEU A 55 0.60 9.09 7.14
CA LEU A 55 0.61 9.94 8.31
C LEU A 55 0.76 9.08 9.58
N PRO A 56 1.32 9.62 10.68
CA PRO A 56 1.54 8.86 11.92
C PRO A 56 0.26 8.20 12.47
N GLU A 57 -0.89 8.84 12.33
CA GLU A 57 -2.20 8.31 12.74
C GLU A 57 -2.58 7.02 11.98
N ASP A 58 -2.32 6.95 10.68
CA ASP A 58 -2.65 5.79 9.86
C ASP A 58 -1.64 4.67 10.05
N ALA A 59 -0.36 5.01 10.20
CA ALA A 59 0.71 4.04 10.43
C ALA A 59 0.55 3.23 11.73
N GLN A 60 -0.21 3.75 12.70
CA GLN A 60 -0.52 3.07 13.96
C GLN A 60 -1.55 1.95 13.81
N ALA A 61 -2.34 1.95 12.73
CA ALA A 61 -3.29 0.88 12.45
C ALA A 61 -2.63 -0.35 11.80
N LEU A 62 -1.40 -0.22 11.31
CA LEU A 62 -0.61 -1.31 10.75
C LEU A 62 0.19 -2.04 11.83
N ASP A 63 0.41 -3.34 11.62
CA ASP A 63 1.24 -4.18 12.49
C ASP A 63 2.69 -3.66 12.57
N ASP A 64 3.34 -3.93 13.69
CA ASP A 64 4.73 -3.56 13.95
C ASP A 64 5.74 -4.39 13.15
N GLU A 65 5.31 -5.46 12.48
CA GLU A 65 6.14 -6.22 11.54
C GLU A 65 6.59 -5.39 10.32
N PHE A 66 5.81 -4.36 9.95
CA PHE A 66 6.17 -3.47 8.86
C PHE A 66 7.32 -2.54 9.27
N THR A 67 8.35 -2.50 8.43
CA THR A 67 9.49 -1.61 8.68
C THR A 67 9.07 -0.15 8.52
N ARG A 68 9.34 0.66 9.55
CA ARG A 68 9.04 2.09 9.56
C ARG A 68 10.31 2.92 9.38
N VAL A 69 10.31 3.81 8.38
CA VAL A 69 11.40 4.77 8.13
C VAL A 69 10.92 6.17 8.51
N THR A 70 11.48 6.74 9.58
CA THR A 70 11.04 8.04 10.14
C THR A 70 12.08 9.16 10.01
N SER A 71 13.29 8.85 9.55
CA SER A 71 14.37 9.80 9.29
C SER A 71 15.14 9.44 8.03
N ILE A 72 15.59 10.44 7.28
CA ILE A 72 16.40 10.31 6.05
C ILE A 72 17.76 10.96 6.27
#